data_AF-A0A5C7V5Q4-F1
#
_entry.id   AF-A0A5C7V5Q4-F1
#
_cell.length_a   1.000
_cell.length_b   1.000
_cell.length_c   1.000
_cell.angle_alpha   90.00
_cell.angle_beta   90.00
_cell.angle_gamma   90.00
#
_symmetry.space_group_name_H-M   'P 1'
#
loop_
_entity.id
_entity.type
_entity.pdbx_description
1 polymer ?
#
loop_
_entity_poly.entity_id
_entity_poly.type
_entity_poly.pdbx_seq_one_letter_code
_entity_poly.pdbx_strand_id
1 'polypeptide(L)'
;MNNLICSEEKRRIEVREHTELCGLDYVEIEPDQRTLTVYFLGKLPITLNESNVIIEGGQRIQDIQVIKVRVNRSEMAGLDDTLKIVTNKAGDFSTYTLRMVVRDEYGKYQPHPQFDPHYDRVAFSFKADCPSDLDCQQETVCPPQQREEPVINYLAKDYASFRQLILDRLALVMPDWRERHVPDIGIAMVELLAYVGDHLSYYQDAVATEAYLDTARQRVSVRRHARLVDYVLHEGCNARTWVCVETDSDLTLNDDPDNPHDIYFLTTLEEIAPTIQKDELTRNTIGSYEVFEPRTKGKIQLYH
;
A
#
# COMPACT_ATOMS: atom_id res chain seq x y z
N MET A 1 -7.86 30.08 3.27
CA MET A 1 -7.51 28.95 4.17
C MET A 1 -8.32 27.76 3.71
N ASN A 2 -7.68 26.64 3.38
CA ASN A 2 -8.32 25.44 2.85
C ASN A 2 -9.36 24.91 3.85
N ASN A 3 -10.64 25.04 3.52
CA ASN A 3 -11.73 24.36 4.21
C ASN A 3 -11.78 22.91 3.71
N LEU A 4 -11.18 22.01 4.49
CA LEU A 4 -11.30 20.56 4.36
C LEU A 4 -12.65 20.12 4.97
N ILE A 5 -13.73 20.28 4.22
CA ILE A 5 -15.11 19.93 4.61
C ILE A 5 -15.36 18.42 4.44
N CYS A 6 -14.56 17.55 5.09
CA CYS A 6 -14.84 16.11 5.04
C CYS A 6 -14.48 15.30 6.29
N SER A 7 -14.06 15.93 7.39
CA SER A 7 -13.75 15.27 8.66
C SER A 7 -14.52 15.79 9.88
N GLU A 8 -15.30 16.88 9.73
CA GLU A 8 -15.94 17.58 10.87
C GLU A 8 -17.30 16.99 11.28
N GLU A 9 -18.03 16.35 10.37
CA GLU A 9 -19.40 15.86 10.65
C GLU A 9 -19.44 14.79 11.75
N LYS A 10 -18.47 13.86 11.78
CA LYS A 10 -18.44 12.77 12.77
C LYS A 10 -18.26 13.28 14.19
N ARG A 11 -17.30 14.20 14.39
CA ARG A 11 -17.06 14.78 15.72
C ARG A 11 -18.23 15.63 16.17
N ARG A 12 -18.90 16.34 15.25
CA ARG A 12 -20.11 17.12 15.55
C ARG A 12 -21.24 16.24 16.09
N ILE A 13 -21.45 15.07 15.49
CA ILE A 13 -22.43 14.07 15.96
C ILE A 13 -22.02 13.51 17.34
N GLU A 14 -20.75 13.14 17.51
CA GLU A 14 -20.23 12.61 18.77
C GLU A 14 -20.40 13.60 19.94
N VAL A 15 -20.11 14.88 19.73
CA VAL A 15 -20.31 15.94 20.75
C VAL A 15 -21.79 16.11 21.09
N ARG A 16 -22.69 15.99 20.12
CA ARG A 16 -24.13 16.12 20.33
C ARG A 16 -24.74 14.96 21.11
N GLU A 17 -24.19 13.76 20.97
CA GLU A 17 -24.61 12.55 21.69
C GLU A 17 -23.92 12.41 23.07
N HIS A 18 -22.88 13.19 23.35
CA HIS A 18 -22.13 13.14 24.60
C HIS A 18 -22.89 13.78 25.76
N THR A 19 -22.85 13.16 26.95
CA THR A 19 -23.59 13.63 28.13
C THR A 19 -22.83 14.67 28.98
N GLU A 20 -21.50 14.66 28.92
CA GLU A 20 -20.63 15.52 29.76
C GLU A 20 -19.91 16.64 28.99
N LEU A 21 -19.97 16.62 27.65
CA LEU A 21 -19.30 17.57 26.76
C LEU A 21 -20.35 18.30 25.94
N CYS A 22 -20.20 19.61 25.81
CA CYS A 22 -21.08 20.46 25.02
C CYS A 22 -20.27 21.20 23.94
N GLY A 23 -20.94 21.72 22.92
CA GLY A 23 -20.33 22.55 21.89
C GLY A 23 -21.25 23.68 21.45
N LEU A 24 -20.69 24.75 20.93
CA LEU A 24 -21.45 25.81 20.26
C LEU A 24 -21.72 25.39 18.82
N ASP A 25 -22.97 25.55 18.36
CA ASP A 25 -23.36 25.28 16.98
C ASP A 25 -23.36 26.58 16.16
N TYR A 26 -24.30 27.48 16.46
CA TYR A 26 -24.42 28.77 15.78
C TYR A 26 -25.04 29.84 16.69
N VAL A 27 -24.98 31.10 16.24
CA VAL A 27 -25.55 32.26 16.95
C VAL A 27 -26.52 32.97 16.03
N GLU A 28 -27.75 33.17 16.52
CA GLU A 28 -28.73 34.05 15.90
C GLU A 28 -28.77 35.39 16.61
N ILE A 29 -29.06 36.45 15.85
CA ILE A 29 -29.19 37.81 16.34
C ILE A 29 -30.66 38.21 16.22
N GLU A 30 -31.25 38.60 17.34
CA GLU A 30 -32.63 39.08 17.37
C GLU A 30 -32.74 40.46 16.67
N PRO A 31 -33.93 40.88 16.23
CA PRO A 31 -34.12 42.15 15.50
C PRO A 31 -33.66 43.41 16.27
N ASP A 32 -33.52 43.34 17.58
CA ASP A 32 -33.00 44.43 18.43
C ASP A 32 -31.47 44.62 18.31
N GLN A 33 -30.77 43.70 17.63
CA GLN A 33 -29.32 43.65 17.42
C GLN A 33 -28.49 43.69 18.71
N ARG A 34 -29.10 43.38 19.84
CA ARG A 34 -28.45 43.38 21.16
C ARG A 34 -28.69 42.07 21.89
N THR A 35 -29.74 41.34 21.52
CA THR A 35 -30.03 40.02 22.03
C THR A 35 -29.50 38.98 21.04
N LEU A 36 -28.64 38.09 21.54
CA LEU A 36 -28.06 36.98 20.81
C LEU A 36 -28.65 35.68 21.36
N THR A 37 -29.09 34.78 20.48
CA THR A 37 -29.52 33.43 20.85
C THR A 37 -28.45 32.46 20.35
N VAL A 38 -27.73 31.86 21.27
CA VAL A 38 -26.70 30.85 20.97
C VAL A 38 -27.34 29.47 21.06
N TYR A 39 -27.11 28.65 20.04
CA TYR A 39 -27.56 27.28 19.97
C TYR A 39 -26.40 26.34 20.32
N PHE A 40 -26.66 25.38 21.20
CA PHE A 40 -25.68 24.37 21.59
C PHE A 40 -25.85 23.09 20.79
N LEU A 41 -24.78 22.30 20.70
CA LEU A 41 -24.84 20.92 20.27
C LEU A 41 -25.38 20.07 21.43
N GLY A 42 -26.68 19.76 21.39
CA GLY A 42 -27.34 18.91 22.38
C GLY A 42 -27.80 19.65 23.64
N LYS A 43 -27.67 18.99 24.80
CA LYS A 43 -28.14 19.49 26.10
C LYS A 43 -27.00 20.13 26.88
N LEU A 44 -27.30 21.20 27.64
CA LEU A 44 -26.31 21.91 28.43
C LEU A 44 -26.20 21.29 29.84
N PRO A 45 -25.07 20.64 30.19
CA PRO A 45 -24.91 19.95 31.47
C PRO A 45 -24.71 20.91 32.65
N ILE A 46 -24.48 22.20 32.39
CA ILE A 46 -24.12 23.21 33.38
C ILE A 46 -25.05 24.42 33.39
N THR A 47 -24.93 25.21 34.44
CA THR A 47 -25.54 26.53 34.54
C THR A 47 -24.49 27.57 34.16
N LEU A 48 -24.74 28.32 33.09
CA LEU A 48 -23.86 29.39 32.62
C LEU A 48 -24.33 30.75 33.15
N ASN A 49 -23.38 31.59 33.55
CA ASN A 49 -23.61 32.98 33.96
C ASN A 49 -22.89 33.95 33.01
N GLU A 50 -23.07 35.26 33.22
CA GLU A 50 -22.47 36.32 32.40
C GLU A 50 -20.94 36.24 32.33
N SER A 51 -20.29 35.78 33.41
CA SER A 51 -18.83 35.66 33.48
C SER A 51 -18.25 34.52 32.64
N ASN A 52 -19.09 33.59 32.18
CA ASN A 52 -18.68 32.43 31.39
C ASN A 52 -18.66 32.69 29.89
N VAL A 53 -19.13 33.85 29.45
CA VAL A 53 -19.23 34.20 28.04
C VAL A 53 -18.40 35.44 27.75
N ILE A 54 -17.53 35.34 26.75
CA ILE A 54 -16.78 36.49 26.21
C ILE A 54 -17.09 36.63 24.74
N ILE A 55 -17.25 37.87 24.31
CA ILE A 55 -17.34 38.23 22.89
C ILE A 55 -16.06 39.01 22.56
N GLU A 56 -15.22 38.43 21.70
CA GLU A 56 -13.98 39.03 21.22
C GLU A 56 -14.14 39.46 19.75
N GLY A 57 -13.42 40.50 19.32
CA GLY A 57 -13.42 40.98 17.95
C GLY A 57 -14.09 42.34 17.75
N GLY A 58 -14.46 42.63 16.50
CA GLY A 58 -14.92 43.95 16.07
C GLY A 58 -13.77 44.86 15.63
N GLN A 59 -13.90 45.46 14.45
CA GLN A 59 -12.92 46.45 13.98
C GLN A 59 -13.26 47.86 14.45
N ARG A 60 -14.51 48.31 14.25
CA ARG A 60 -14.94 49.67 14.63
C ARG A 60 -15.63 49.70 15.99
N ILE A 61 -16.47 48.71 16.28
CA ILE A 61 -17.14 48.59 17.58
C ILE A 61 -16.49 47.45 18.37
N GLN A 62 -15.68 47.83 19.36
CA GLN A 62 -14.99 46.93 20.29
C GLN A 62 -15.65 46.97 21.67
N ASP A 63 -15.20 46.09 22.57
CA ASP A 63 -15.63 46.00 23.97
C ASP A 63 -17.13 45.73 24.16
N ILE A 64 -17.65 44.75 23.40
CA ILE A 64 -19.01 44.25 23.58
C ILE A 64 -19.05 43.40 24.85
N GLN A 65 -19.82 43.85 25.83
CA GLN A 65 -19.96 43.19 27.12
C GLN A 65 -21.32 42.50 27.21
N VAL A 66 -21.31 41.32 27.83
CA VAL A 66 -22.52 40.56 28.17
C VAL A 66 -23.11 41.15 29.44
N ILE A 67 -24.31 41.73 29.33
CA ILE A 67 -25.05 42.32 30.45
C ILE A 67 -25.85 41.25 31.19
N LYS A 68 -26.45 40.31 30.44
CA LYS A 68 -27.37 39.34 31.00
C LYS A 68 -27.35 38.05 30.20
N VAL A 69 -27.40 36.93 30.91
CA VAL A 69 -27.51 35.60 30.30
C VAL A 69 -28.77 34.91 30.83
N ARG A 70 -29.48 34.22 29.92
CA ARG A 70 -30.64 33.37 30.24
C ARG A 70 -30.50 32.05 29.50
N VAL A 71 -30.28 30.99 30.26
CA VAL A 71 -30.30 29.62 29.74
C VAL A 71 -31.76 29.21 29.53
N ASN A 72 -32.09 28.75 28.33
CA ASN A 72 -33.37 28.15 28.01
C ASN A 72 -33.16 26.68 27.69
N ARG A 73 -33.53 25.82 28.65
CA ARG A 73 -33.43 24.37 28.52
C ARG A 73 -34.71 23.84 27.91
N SER A 74 -34.61 23.14 26.78
CA SER A 74 -35.78 22.60 26.11
C SER A 74 -36.21 21.28 26.78
N GLU A 75 -37.48 21.18 27.17
CA GLU A 75 -38.05 19.95 27.76
C GLU A 75 -38.39 18.88 26.70
N MET A 76 -38.38 19.24 25.41
CA MET A 76 -38.67 18.31 24.32
C MET A 76 -37.43 17.49 23.95
N ALA A 77 -37.63 16.18 23.80
CA ALA A 77 -36.60 15.26 23.32
C ALA A 77 -36.19 15.63 21.88
N GLY A 78 -34.90 15.81 21.64
CA GLY A 78 -34.34 16.13 20.32
C GLY A 78 -34.14 17.62 20.01
N LEU A 79 -34.64 18.54 20.84
CA LEU A 79 -34.33 19.97 20.72
C LEU A 79 -33.09 20.34 21.54
N ASP A 80 -32.22 21.14 20.96
CA ASP A 80 -31.02 21.64 21.63
C ASP A 80 -31.38 22.72 22.66
N ASP A 81 -30.52 22.86 23.68
CA ASP A 81 -30.63 23.97 24.62
C ASP A 81 -30.10 25.26 23.99
N THR A 82 -30.64 26.40 24.44
CA THR A 82 -30.27 27.72 23.90
C THR A 82 -29.84 28.68 25.00
N LEU A 83 -28.94 29.60 24.67
CA LEU A 83 -28.49 30.68 25.55
C LEU A 83 -28.92 32.02 24.98
N LYS A 84 -29.80 32.73 25.68
CA LYS A 84 -30.13 34.13 25.36
C LYS A 84 -29.19 35.06 26.09
N ILE A 85 -28.46 35.86 25.33
CA ILE A 85 -27.44 36.80 25.81
C ILE A 85 -27.88 38.21 25.43
N VAL A 86 -27.93 39.12 26.40
CA VAL A 86 -28.15 40.55 26.14
C VAL A 86 -26.81 41.27 26.27
N THR A 87 -26.45 42.02 25.23
CA THR A 87 -25.20 42.77 25.14
C THR A 87 -25.40 44.26 25.42
N ASN A 88 -24.33 44.97 25.77
CA ASN A 88 -24.35 46.40 26.05
C ASN A 88 -24.54 47.28 24.81
N LYS A 89 -24.09 46.81 23.66
CA LYS A 89 -24.07 47.55 22.38
C LYS A 89 -24.31 46.58 21.24
N ALA A 90 -24.95 47.07 20.19
CA ALA A 90 -25.00 46.36 18.92
C ALA A 90 -23.65 46.49 18.21
N GLY A 91 -23.15 45.40 17.62
CA GLY A 91 -21.91 45.39 16.85
C GLY A 91 -22.07 45.93 15.42
N ASP A 92 -20.99 45.85 14.66
CA ASP A 92 -20.91 46.26 13.25
C ASP A 92 -20.87 45.04 12.29
N PHE A 93 -20.49 45.26 11.02
CA PHE A 93 -20.34 44.21 10.00
C PHE A 93 -19.07 43.33 10.19
N SER A 94 -18.26 43.58 11.23
CA SER A 94 -17.09 42.76 11.52
C SER A 94 -17.50 41.36 11.99
N THR A 95 -16.56 40.43 11.90
CA THR A 95 -16.67 39.12 12.55
C THR A 95 -16.33 39.24 14.02
N TYR A 96 -17.26 38.81 14.87
CA TYR A 96 -17.11 38.64 16.31
C TYR A 96 -16.99 37.16 16.64
N THR A 97 -16.25 36.82 17.69
CA THR A 97 -16.09 35.46 18.17
C THR A 97 -16.64 35.36 19.58
N LEU A 98 -17.69 34.57 19.76
CA LEU A 98 -18.20 34.22 21.09
C LEU A 98 -17.44 33.01 21.60
N ARG A 99 -16.97 33.06 22.85
CA ARG A 99 -16.20 31.99 23.49
C ARG A 99 -16.75 31.65 24.87
N MET A 100 -16.76 30.36 25.19
CA MET A 100 -17.11 29.85 26.51
C MET A 100 -15.86 29.70 27.38
N VAL A 101 -15.85 30.36 28.53
CA VAL A 101 -14.66 30.47 29.39
C VAL A 101 -14.96 30.24 30.88
N VAL A 102 -13.91 29.94 31.62
CA VAL A 102 -13.86 29.94 33.09
C VAL A 102 -12.64 30.77 33.51
N ARG A 103 -12.72 31.41 34.68
CA ARG A 103 -11.57 32.10 35.28
C ARG A 103 -10.76 31.11 36.12
N ASP A 104 -9.45 31.12 35.94
CA ASP A 104 -8.53 30.37 36.81
C ASP A 104 -8.27 31.10 38.14
N GLU A 105 -7.47 30.47 39.01
CA GLU A 105 -7.06 31.00 40.32
C GLU A 105 -6.31 32.34 40.23
N TYR A 106 -5.75 32.68 39.07
CA TYR A 106 -5.04 33.92 38.77
C TYR A 106 -5.92 34.95 38.03
N GLY A 107 -7.22 34.65 37.86
CA GLY A 107 -8.19 35.52 37.18
C GLY A 107 -8.08 35.55 35.66
N LYS A 108 -7.28 34.67 35.05
CA LYS A 108 -7.13 34.58 33.59
C LYS A 108 -8.24 33.71 33.00
N TYR A 109 -8.73 34.10 31.83
CA TYR A 109 -9.72 33.33 31.10
C TYR A 109 -9.09 32.09 30.45
N GLN A 110 -9.66 30.93 30.74
CA GLN A 110 -9.32 29.64 30.14
C GLN A 110 -10.57 29.04 29.47
N PRO A 111 -10.41 28.21 28.43
CA PRO A 111 -11.54 27.49 27.83
C PRO A 111 -12.30 26.69 28.87
N HIS A 112 -13.63 26.66 28.75
CA HIS A 112 -14.46 25.93 29.69
C HIS A 112 -14.22 24.41 29.55
N PRO A 113 -13.86 23.67 30.62
CA PRO A 113 -13.44 22.26 30.52
C PRO A 113 -14.55 21.30 30.04
N GLN A 114 -15.81 21.69 30.23
CA GLN A 114 -16.99 20.95 29.77
C GLN A 114 -17.44 21.32 28.34
N PHE A 115 -16.64 22.10 27.61
CA PHE A 115 -16.83 22.36 26.18
C PHE A 115 -15.77 21.63 25.36
N ASP A 116 -16.17 21.05 24.23
CA ASP A 116 -15.21 20.47 23.29
C ASP A 116 -14.29 21.60 22.76
N PRO A 117 -12.94 21.43 22.81
CA PRO A 117 -12.00 22.45 22.36
C PRO A 117 -12.18 22.93 20.92
N HIS A 118 -12.81 22.12 20.07
CA HIS A 118 -13.13 22.47 18.68
C HIS A 118 -14.41 23.30 18.55
N TYR A 119 -15.34 23.15 19.50
CA TYR A 119 -16.64 23.84 19.54
C TYR A 119 -16.76 24.79 20.75
N ASP A 120 -15.62 25.28 21.28
CA ASP A 120 -15.56 26.23 22.40
C ASP A 120 -15.84 27.68 21.98
N ARG A 121 -15.86 27.94 20.66
CA ARG A 121 -16.00 29.24 20.05
C ARG A 121 -16.87 29.20 18.80
N VAL A 122 -17.56 30.30 18.53
CA VAL A 122 -18.37 30.47 17.32
C VAL A 122 -18.19 31.88 16.78
N ALA A 123 -17.96 31.98 15.47
CA ALA A 123 -17.86 33.25 14.78
C ALA A 123 -19.25 33.71 14.32
N PHE A 124 -19.60 34.97 14.56
CA PHE A 124 -20.88 35.55 14.16
C PHE A 124 -20.72 37.02 13.77
N SER A 125 -21.72 37.59 13.09
CA SER A 125 -21.77 39.01 12.76
C SER A 125 -23.14 39.59 13.12
N PHE A 126 -23.17 40.75 13.78
CA PHE A 126 -24.42 41.42 14.17
C PHE A 126 -25.29 41.84 12.99
N LYS A 127 -24.72 41.87 11.78
CA LYS A 127 -25.39 42.32 10.55
C LYS A 127 -25.60 41.20 9.53
N ALA A 128 -25.45 39.93 9.94
CA ALA A 128 -25.59 38.77 9.05
C ALA A 128 -26.94 38.72 8.31
N ASP A 129 -28.01 39.18 8.95
CA ASP A 129 -29.38 39.20 8.41
C ASP A 129 -29.81 40.57 7.86
N CYS A 130 -28.89 41.53 7.77
CA CYS A 130 -29.19 42.80 7.12
C CYS A 130 -29.19 42.59 5.59
N PRO A 131 -30.21 43.09 4.86
CA PRO A 131 -30.19 43.08 3.41
C PRO A 131 -28.94 43.83 2.94
N SER A 132 -28.04 43.08 2.31
CA SER A 132 -26.79 43.56 1.78
C SER A 132 -26.96 43.80 0.29
N ASP A 133 -26.82 45.04 -0.16
CA ASP A 133 -26.69 45.38 -1.59
C ASP A 133 -25.30 45.00 -2.16
N LEU A 134 -24.43 44.40 -1.33
CA LEU A 134 -23.13 43.91 -1.76
C LEU A 134 -23.31 42.53 -2.40
N ASP A 135 -23.21 42.53 -3.72
CA ASP A 135 -23.11 41.34 -4.54
C ASP A 135 -21.75 40.69 -4.27
N CYS A 136 -21.72 39.73 -3.34
CA CYS A 136 -20.52 38.98 -3.01
C CYS A 136 -20.13 38.17 -4.26
N GLN A 137 -19.25 38.73 -5.09
CA GLN A 137 -18.63 38.00 -6.19
C GLN A 137 -17.92 36.78 -5.60
N GLN A 138 -18.52 35.61 -5.75
CA GLN A 138 -17.96 34.36 -5.27
C GLN A 138 -16.58 34.20 -5.92
N GLU A 139 -15.53 34.02 -5.10
CA GLU A 139 -14.23 33.61 -5.61
C GLU A 139 -14.42 32.25 -6.29
N THR A 140 -14.42 32.24 -7.61
CA THR A 140 -14.34 31.01 -8.38
C THR A 140 -12.98 30.41 -8.12
N VAL A 141 -12.92 29.42 -7.24
CA VAL A 141 -11.72 28.59 -7.08
C VAL A 141 -11.51 27.89 -8.41
N CYS A 142 -10.51 28.34 -9.18
CA CYS A 142 -10.15 27.67 -10.41
C CYS A 142 -9.77 26.22 -10.07
N PRO A 143 -10.39 25.21 -10.70
CA PRO A 143 -9.92 23.85 -10.55
C PRO A 143 -8.43 23.80 -10.97
N PRO A 144 -7.61 22.97 -10.31
CA PRO A 144 -6.21 22.84 -10.69
C PRO A 144 -6.13 22.47 -12.17
N GLN A 145 -5.20 23.11 -12.88
CA GLN A 145 -5.03 22.86 -14.31
C GLN A 145 -4.72 21.37 -14.53
N GLN A 146 -5.59 20.68 -15.27
CA GLN A 146 -5.38 19.30 -15.65
C GLN A 146 -4.21 19.24 -16.64
N ARG A 147 -3.13 18.57 -16.25
CA ARG A 147 -1.97 18.35 -17.13
C ARG A 147 -2.32 17.24 -18.11
N GLU A 148 -1.90 17.40 -19.36
CA GLU A 148 -1.99 16.32 -20.34
C GLU A 148 -1.15 15.13 -19.85
N GLU A 149 -1.75 13.94 -19.85
CA GLU A 149 -1.05 12.71 -19.56
C GLU A 149 -0.36 12.22 -20.84
N PRO A 150 0.90 11.76 -20.77
CA PRO A 150 1.57 11.22 -21.94
C PRO A 150 0.91 9.93 -22.36
N VAL A 151 0.92 9.70 -23.66
CA VAL A 151 0.55 8.43 -24.26
C VAL A 151 1.54 7.37 -23.79
N ILE A 152 1.08 6.42 -22.98
CA ILE A 152 1.89 5.28 -22.55
C ILE A 152 1.99 4.31 -23.74
N ASN A 153 3.19 4.16 -24.30
CA ASN A 153 3.44 3.15 -25.32
C ASN A 153 3.68 1.78 -24.65
N TYR A 154 2.63 0.96 -24.59
CA TYR A 154 2.69 -0.38 -23.99
C TYR A 154 3.53 -1.40 -24.78
N LEU A 155 3.94 -1.07 -26.01
CA LEU A 155 4.83 -1.91 -26.82
C LEU A 155 6.31 -1.58 -26.59
N ALA A 156 6.61 -0.52 -25.84
CA ALA A 156 7.99 -0.16 -25.50
C ALA A 156 8.61 -1.28 -24.65
N LYS A 157 9.67 -1.88 -25.19
CA LYS A 157 10.37 -3.02 -24.58
C LYS A 157 11.88 -2.98 -24.73
N ASP A 158 12.41 -1.99 -25.45
CA ASP A 158 13.84 -1.83 -25.72
C ASP A 158 14.36 -0.51 -25.16
N TYR A 159 15.68 -0.41 -25.03
CA TYR A 159 16.35 0.78 -24.50
C TYR A 159 15.90 2.09 -25.18
N ALA A 160 15.80 2.09 -26.51
CA ALA A 160 15.47 3.28 -27.29
C ALA A 160 14.04 3.75 -27.00
N SER A 161 13.07 2.84 -26.98
CA SER A 161 11.68 3.16 -26.67
C SER A 161 11.48 3.57 -25.21
N PHE A 162 12.18 2.94 -24.25
CA PHE A 162 12.13 3.37 -22.85
C PHE A 162 12.73 4.75 -22.64
N ARG A 163 13.89 5.03 -23.25
CA ARG A 163 14.53 6.36 -23.19
C ARG A 163 13.59 7.43 -23.75
N GLN A 164 12.96 7.16 -24.89
CA GLN A 164 11.99 8.08 -25.50
C GLN A 164 10.77 8.30 -24.58
N LEU A 165 10.18 7.24 -24.05
CA LEU A 165 9.02 7.33 -23.16
C LEU A 165 9.31 8.18 -21.92
N ILE A 166 10.48 7.99 -21.30
CA ILE A 166 10.89 8.78 -20.13
C ILE A 166 11.07 10.26 -20.52
N LEU A 167 11.71 10.56 -21.65
CA LEU A 167 11.88 11.94 -22.12
C LEU A 167 10.54 12.61 -22.46
N ASP A 168 9.63 11.89 -23.11
CA ASP A 168 8.29 12.38 -23.44
C ASP A 168 7.49 12.69 -22.16
N ARG A 169 7.62 11.86 -21.12
CA ARG A 169 7.04 12.14 -19.79
C ARG A 169 7.66 13.37 -19.15
N LEU A 170 8.98 13.51 -19.20
CA LEU A 170 9.70 14.63 -18.59
C LEU A 170 9.32 15.96 -19.24
N ALA A 171 9.08 15.99 -20.56
CA ALA A 171 8.62 17.17 -21.28
C ALA A 171 7.28 17.72 -20.75
N LEU A 172 6.39 16.86 -20.27
CA LEU A 172 5.08 17.25 -19.72
C LEU A 172 5.13 17.57 -18.22
N VAL A 173 5.96 16.85 -17.45
CA VAL A 173 6.03 17.02 -15.99
C VAL A 173 6.94 18.17 -15.58
N MET A 174 8.01 18.41 -16.33
CA MET A 174 9.03 19.44 -16.09
C MET A 174 9.38 20.22 -17.38
N PRO A 175 8.46 21.05 -17.90
CA PRO A 175 8.64 21.75 -19.19
C PRO A 175 9.81 22.74 -19.23
N ASP A 176 10.27 23.20 -18.06
CA ASP A 176 11.43 24.11 -17.94
C ASP A 176 12.77 23.38 -18.13
N TRP A 177 12.79 22.06 -17.94
CA TRP A 177 13.98 21.25 -18.18
C TRP A 177 14.13 20.97 -19.67
N ARG A 178 15.05 21.68 -20.31
CA ARG A 178 15.29 21.62 -21.77
C ARG A 178 16.61 20.97 -22.16
N GLU A 179 17.33 20.45 -21.17
CA GLU A 179 18.65 19.88 -21.38
C GLU A 179 18.58 18.59 -22.21
N ARG A 180 19.44 18.48 -23.21
CA ARG A 180 19.51 17.34 -24.15
C ARG A 180 20.94 16.93 -24.47
N HIS A 181 21.93 17.56 -23.84
CA HIS A 181 23.33 17.26 -24.04
C HIS A 181 23.70 15.94 -23.35
N VAL A 182 24.49 15.11 -24.04
CA VAL A 182 25.00 13.82 -23.54
C VAL A 182 25.71 13.93 -22.18
N PRO A 183 26.54 14.96 -21.88
CA PRO A 183 27.18 15.08 -20.56
C PRO A 183 26.25 15.52 -19.42
N ASP A 184 24.95 15.71 -19.65
CA ASP A 184 24.01 16.07 -18.60
C ASP A 184 23.71 14.89 -17.66
N ILE A 185 23.65 15.17 -16.36
CA ILE A 185 23.37 14.15 -15.34
C ILE A 185 21.93 13.65 -15.42
N GLY A 186 20.98 14.50 -15.79
CA GLY A 186 19.58 14.13 -16.00
C GLY A 186 19.46 13.14 -17.17
N ILE A 187 20.11 13.44 -18.30
CA ILE A 187 20.19 12.52 -19.44
C ILE A 187 20.87 11.21 -19.05
N ALA A 188 22.00 11.23 -18.35
CA ALA A 188 22.67 10.01 -17.89
C ALA A 188 21.76 9.13 -17.01
N MET A 189 20.94 9.75 -16.14
CA MET A 189 20.00 9.02 -15.30
C MET A 189 18.85 8.40 -16.11
N VAL A 190 18.34 9.13 -17.11
CA VAL A 190 17.34 8.59 -18.04
C VAL A 190 17.91 7.37 -18.80
N GLU A 191 19.15 7.46 -19.26
CA GLU A 191 19.82 6.36 -19.97
C GLU A 191 20.05 5.15 -19.06
N LEU A 192 20.44 5.36 -17.81
CA LEU A 192 20.59 4.27 -16.83
C LEU A 192 19.25 3.57 -16.58
N LEU A 193 18.17 4.33 -16.39
CA LEU A 193 16.83 3.76 -16.19
C LEU A 193 16.34 2.99 -17.41
N ALA A 194 16.58 3.52 -18.61
CA ALA A 194 16.24 2.84 -19.86
C ALA A 194 17.03 1.54 -20.03
N TYR A 195 18.32 1.53 -19.66
CA TYR A 195 19.16 0.32 -19.70
C TYR A 195 18.66 -0.76 -18.74
N VAL A 196 18.32 -0.39 -17.50
CA VAL A 196 17.75 -1.33 -16.53
C VAL A 196 16.38 -1.84 -17.01
N GLY A 197 15.55 -0.95 -17.57
CA GLY A 197 14.25 -1.30 -18.14
C GLY A 197 14.34 -2.34 -19.26
N ASP A 198 15.27 -2.16 -20.19
CA ASP A 198 15.55 -3.11 -21.27
C ASP A 198 15.96 -4.49 -20.73
N HIS A 199 16.89 -4.52 -19.76
CA HIS A 199 17.32 -5.78 -19.16
C HIS A 199 16.18 -6.51 -18.42
N LEU A 200 15.35 -5.78 -17.69
CA LEU A 200 14.18 -6.34 -17.01
C LEU A 200 13.12 -6.83 -17.99
N SER A 201 12.88 -6.08 -19.09
CA SER A 201 11.96 -6.47 -20.15
C SER A 201 12.39 -7.80 -20.79
N TYR A 202 13.68 -7.92 -21.13
CA TYR A 202 14.23 -9.18 -21.64
C TYR A 202 14.05 -10.33 -20.64
N TYR A 203 14.33 -10.09 -19.36
CA TYR A 203 14.16 -11.10 -18.32
C TYR A 203 12.69 -11.56 -18.18
N GLN A 204 11.74 -10.63 -18.26
CA GLN A 204 10.31 -10.98 -18.25
C GLN A 204 9.93 -11.88 -19.41
N ASP A 205 10.40 -11.58 -20.63
CA ASP A 205 10.11 -12.40 -21.81
C ASP A 205 10.75 -13.79 -21.71
N ALA A 206 11.97 -13.88 -21.15
CA ALA A 206 12.63 -15.16 -20.88
C ALA A 206 11.83 -16.00 -19.86
N VAL A 207 11.37 -15.40 -18.77
CA VAL A 207 10.54 -16.09 -17.76
C VAL A 207 9.19 -16.50 -18.34
N ALA A 208 8.55 -15.64 -19.14
CA ALA A 208 7.28 -15.96 -19.80
C ALA A 208 7.42 -17.15 -20.77
N THR A 209 8.55 -17.25 -21.47
CA THR A 209 8.86 -18.40 -22.33
C THR A 209 8.93 -19.70 -21.53
N GLU A 210 9.43 -19.66 -20.30
CA GLU A 210 9.52 -20.84 -19.42
C GLU A 210 8.20 -21.21 -18.72
N ALA A 211 7.16 -20.37 -18.79
CA ALA A 211 5.92 -20.52 -18.05
C ALA A 211 4.93 -21.55 -18.65
N TYR A 212 5.17 -22.02 -19.87
CA TYR A 212 4.33 -23.01 -20.55
C TYR A 212 5.17 -24.17 -21.06
N LEU A 213 4.62 -25.38 -21.01
CA LEU A 213 5.32 -26.60 -21.42
C LEU A 213 5.79 -26.56 -22.89
N ASP A 214 4.99 -25.98 -23.77
CA ASP A 214 5.25 -25.91 -25.22
C ASP A 214 6.37 -24.91 -25.56
N THR A 215 6.54 -23.85 -24.76
CA THR A 215 7.53 -22.80 -25.00
C THR A 215 8.78 -22.94 -24.14
N ALA A 216 8.72 -23.69 -23.04
CA ALA A 216 9.82 -23.82 -22.09
C ALA A 216 11.06 -24.44 -22.75
N ARG A 217 12.22 -23.80 -22.56
CA ARG A 217 13.50 -24.26 -23.11
C ARG A 217 14.34 -24.97 -22.06
N GLN A 218 14.18 -24.63 -20.79
CA GLN A 218 14.94 -25.29 -19.73
C GLN A 218 14.31 -26.61 -19.31
N ARG A 219 15.12 -27.68 -19.27
CA ARG A 219 14.69 -29.01 -18.82
C ARG A 219 14.11 -28.99 -17.40
N VAL A 220 14.61 -28.12 -16.52
CA VAL A 220 14.10 -27.97 -15.15
C VAL A 220 12.67 -27.43 -15.16
N SER A 221 12.36 -26.43 -16.00
CA SER A 221 11.00 -25.90 -16.17
C SER A 221 10.07 -26.97 -16.72
N VAL A 222 10.46 -27.68 -17.79
CA VAL A 222 9.69 -28.79 -18.37
C VAL A 222 9.40 -29.86 -17.33
N ARG A 223 10.40 -30.28 -16.54
CA ARG A 223 10.24 -31.26 -15.46
C ARG A 223 9.23 -30.78 -14.40
N ARG A 224 9.23 -29.50 -14.04
CA ARG A 224 8.26 -28.92 -13.10
C ARG A 224 6.84 -28.93 -13.65
N HIS A 225 6.65 -28.58 -14.93
CA HIS A 225 5.35 -28.64 -15.59
C HIS A 225 4.83 -30.08 -15.69
N ALA A 226 5.68 -31.03 -16.09
CA ALA A 226 5.34 -32.44 -16.19
C ALA A 226 4.84 -33.05 -14.87
N ARG A 227 5.41 -32.63 -13.74
CA ARG A 227 4.96 -33.06 -12.41
C ARG A 227 3.53 -32.66 -12.08
N LEU A 228 2.98 -31.60 -12.69
CA LEU A 228 1.60 -31.18 -12.46
C LEU A 228 0.57 -32.16 -13.03
N VAL A 229 0.97 -33.00 -13.99
CA VAL A 229 0.15 -34.05 -14.60
C VAL A 229 0.62 -35.45 -14.19
N ASP A 230 1.32 -35.55 -13.06
CA ASP A 230 1.90 -36.79 -12.52
C ASP A 230 2.85 -37.51 -13.49
N TYR A 231 3.43 -36.78 -14.46
CA TYR A 231 4.42 -37.33 -15.38
C TYR A 231 5.84 -37.13 -14.83
N VAL A 232 6.52 -38.26 -14.54
CA VAL A 232 7.92 -38.26 -14.11
C VAL A 232 8.83 -38.30 -15.33
N LEU A 233 9.44 -37.16 -15.66
CA LEU A 233 10.44 -37.08 -16.72
C LEU A 233 11.67 -37.93 -16.35
N HIS A 234 12.09 -38.83 -17.25
CA HIS A 234 13.27 -39.66 -17.03
C HIS A 234 14.57 -38.84 -17.17
N GLU A 235 15.62 -39.21 -16.44
CA GLU A 235 16.95 -38.56 -16.50
C GLU A 235 17.88 -39.18 -17.56
N GLY A 236 17.33 -40.03 -18.41
CA GLY A 236 18.10 -40.89 -19.31
C GLY A 236 17.98 -42.35 -18.86
N CYS A 237 18.31 -43.28 -19.75
CA CYS A 237 18.31 -44.69 -19.46
C CYS A 237 19.71 -45.24 -19.74
N ASN A 238 20.27 -46.01 -18.81
CA ASN A 238 21.49 -46.78 -19.08
C ASN A 238 21.16 -47.86 -20.10
N ALA A 239 22.16 -48.24 -20.91
CA ALA A 239 22.04 -49.38 -21.82
C ALA A 239 21.65 -50.64 -21.04
N ARG A 240 20.78 -51.46 -21.63
CA ARG A 240 20.34 -52.74 -21.05
C ARG A 240 20.41 -53.79 -22.14
N THR A 241 20.97 -54.95 -21.80
CA THR A 241 21.02 -56.11 -22.68
C THR A 241 20.72 -57.37 -21.89
N TRP A 242 20.37 -58.43 -22.61
CA TRP A 242 20.29 -59.78 -22.06
C TRP A 242 21.62 -60.49 -22.31
N VAL A 243 22.11 -61.22 -21.30
CA VAL A 243 23.33 -62.03 -21.39
C VAL A 243 22.95 -63.48 -21.10
N CYS A 244 23.51 -64.40 -21.86
CA CYS A 244 23.43 -65.83 -21.59
C CYS A 244 24.77 -66.25 -20.97
N VAL A 245 24.70 -66.94 -19.83
CA VAL A 245 25.87 -67.42 -19.10
C VAL A 245 25.75 -68.93 -18.98
N GLU A 246 26.75 -69.64 -19.46
CA GLU A 246 26.90 -71.07 -19.28
C GLU A 246 27.93 -71.30 -18.17
N THR A 247 27.62 -72.19 -17.22
CA THR A 247 28.49 -72.52 -16.09
C THR A 247 28.75 -74.02 -16.06
N ASP A 248 29.94 -74.40 -15.61
CA ASP A 248 30.35 -75.80 -15.43
C ASP A 248 29.82 -76.39 -14.09
N SER A 249 29.24 -75.55 -13.25
CA SER A 249 28.78 -75.87 -11.90
C SER A 249 27.58 -75.00 -11.50
N ASP A 250 26.81 -75.49 -10.52
CA ASP A 250 25.75 -74.70 -9.88
C ASP A 250 26.37 -73.57 -9.06
N LEU A 251 26.06 -72.32 -9.43
CA LEU A 251 26.67 -71.13 -8.84
C LEU A 251 25.59 -70.16 -8.37
N THR A 252 25.73 -69.67 -7.13
CA THR A 252 24.88 -68.60 -6.60
C THR A 252 25.66 -67.28 -6.63
N LEU A 253 25.17 -66.33 -7.42
CA LEU A 253 25.67 -64.97 -7.52
C LEU A 253 24.89 -64.03 -6.59
N ASN A 254 25.51 -62.95 -6.14
CA ASN A 254 24.93 -61.96 -5.21
C ASN A 254 24.42 -62.58 -3.90
N ASP A 255 25.21 -63.48 -3.30
CA ASP A 255 24.87 -64.16 -2.04
C ASP A 255 25.16 -63.29 -0.80
N ASP A 256 26.05 -62.30 -0.93
CA ASP A 256 26.44 -61.41 0.16
C ASP A 256 25.41 -60.27 0.39
N PRO A 257 24.78 -60.19 1.57
CA PRO A 257 23.86 -59.10 1.91
C PRO A 257 24.55 -57.73 2.07
N ASP A 258 25.85 -57.69 2.36
CA ASP A 258 26.60 -56.46 2.57
C ASP A 258 27.21 -55.90 1.26
N ASN A 259 27.34 -56.73 0.21
CA ASN A 259 27.75 -56.29 -1.12
C ASN A 259 26.91 -56.92 -2.26
N PRO A 260 25.72 -56.39 -2.57
CA PRO A 260 24.84 -56.94 -3.60
C PRO A 260 25.33 -56.76 -5.05
N HIS A 261 26.53 -56.20 -5.25
CA HIS A 261 27.16 -55.94 -6.55
C HIS A 261 28.56 -56.57 -6.60
N ASP A 262 28.66 -57.87 -6.37
CA ASP A 262 29.93 -58.60 -6.42
C ASP A 262 30.34 -58.96 -7.86
N ILE A 263 29.41 -58.90 -8.81
CA ILE A 263 29.62 -59.38 -10.19
C ILE A 263 29.19 -58.33 -11.20
N TYR A 264 30.03 -58.19 -12.23
CA TYR A 264 29.82 -57.30 -13.36
C TYR A 264 30.16 -58.04 -14.65
N PHE A 265 29.42 -57.76 -15.71
CA PHE A 265 29.71 -58.25 -17.06
C PHE A 265 30.45 -57.18 -17.83
N LEU A 266 31.53 -57.58 -18.51
CA LEU A 266 32.32 -56.68 -19.33
C LEU A 266 32.04 -56.97 -20.81
N THR A 267 32.03 -55.94 -21.64
CA THR A 267 32.14 -56.15 -23.09
C THR A 267 33.48 -56.79 -23.40
N THR A 268 33.53 -57.63 -24.44
CA THR A 268 34.69 -58.46 -24.77
C THR A 268 35.99 -57.65 -24.78
N LEU A 269 36.95 -58.10 -23.97
CA LEU A 269 38.32 -57.64 -23.97
C LEU A 269 39.17 -58.72 -24.65
N GLU A 270 39.98 -58.33 -25.63
CA GLU A 270 40.91 -59.25 -26.26
C GLU A 270 41.92 -59.77 -25.21
N GLU A 271 42.23 -61.06 -25.28
CA GLU A 271 43.27 -61.73 -24.46
C GLU A 271 42.98 -61.89 -22.95
N ILE A 272 41.72 -61.78 -22.51
CA ILE A 272 41.33 -62.00 -21.11
C ILE A 272 40.53 -63.30 -20.92
N ALA A 273 40.72 -63.95 -19.77
CA ALA A 273 39.94 -65.12 -19.36
C ALA A 273 38.43 -64.79 -19.22
N PRO A 274 37.52 -65.77 -19.40
CA PRO A 274 36.07 -65.55 -19.32
C PRO A 274 35.57 -65.06 -17.94
N THR A 275 36.34 -65.32 -16.89
CA THR A 275 36.08 -64.85 -15.51
C THR A 275 37.37 -64.30 -14.93
N ILE A 276 37.33 -63.11 -14.33
CA ILE A 276 38.48 -62.43 -13.72
C ILE A 276 38.13 -61.83 -12.37
N GLN A 277 39.11 -61.68 -11.48
CA GLN A 277 38.91 -60.97 -10.23
C GLN A 277 39.05 -59.45 -10.41
N LYS A 278 38.37 -58.67 -9.56
CA LYS A 278 38.39 -57.19 -9.61
C LYS A 278 39.81 -56.61 -9.54
N ASP A 279 40.70 -57.23 -8.78
CA ASP A 279 42.08 -56.75 -8.62
C ASP A 279 42.91 -56.92 -9.90
N GLU A 280 42.52 -57.86 -10.78
CA GLU A 280 43.20 -58.14 -12.04
C GLU A 280 42.82 -57.12 -13.15
N LEU A 281 41.75 -56.34 -12.95
CA LEU A 281 41.32 -55.28 -13.88
C LEU A 281 42.23 -54.04 -13.89
N THR A 282 43.22 -53.95 -12.99
CA THR A 282 43.90 -52.68 -12.67
C THR A 282 45.09 -52.28 -13.55
N ARG A 283 45.32 -52.87 -14.74
CA ARG A 283 46.53 -52.52 -15.52
C ARG A 283 46.40 -52.07 -16.95
N ASN A 284 45.26 -52.17 -17.61
CA ASN A 284 45.13 -51.55 -18.94
C ASN A 284 43.72 -51.06 -19.21
N THR A 285 43.66 -49.84 -19.76
CA THR A 285 42.59 -49.28 -20.60
C THR A 285 41.24 -48.91 -19.95
N ILE A 286 41.26 -47.81 -19.18
CA ILE A 286 40.09 -46.95 -18.96
C ILE A 286 39.47 -46.62 -20.34
N GLY A 287 38.22 -47.04 -20.57
CA GLY A 287 37.45 -46.77 -21.80
C GLY A 287 37.50 -47.85 -22.88
N SER A 288 38.16 -49.00 -22.65
CA SER A 288 38.19 -50.12 -23.60
C SER A 288 37.05 -51.13 -23.45
N TYR A 289 36.31 -51.07 -22.36
CA TYR A 289 35.19 -51.95 -22.06
C TYR A 289 34.07 -51.18 -21.38
N GLU A 290 32.84 -51.61 -21.65
CA GLU A 290 31.66 -51.19 -20.91
C GLU A 290 31.35 -52.19 -19.80
N VAL A 291 30.92 -51.68 -18.65
CA VAL A 291 30.57 -52.49 -17.48
C VAL A 291 29.05 -52.55 -17.37
N PHE A 292 28.51 -53.75 -17.33
CA PHE A 292 27.10 -54.03 -17.13
C PHE A 292 26.89 -54.71 -15.79
N GLU A 293 25.95 -54.19 -14.99
CA GLU A 293 25.58 -54.77 -13.71
C GLU A 293 24.27 -55.55 -13.84
N PRO A 294 24.08 -56.66 -13.10
CA PRO A 294 22.79 -57.31 -12.99
C PRO A 294 21.70 -56.34 -12.49
N ARG A 295 20.54 -56.31 -13.15
CA ARG A 295 19.42 -55.45 -12.74
C ARG A 295 18.74 -55.92 -11.44
N THR A 296 18.89 -57.20 -11.10
CA THR A 296 18.23 -57.84 -9.96
C THR A 296 19.07 -57.68 -8.69
N LYS A 297 18.46 -57.20 -7.61
CA LYS A 297 19.10 -57.01 -6.30
C LYS A 297 19.11 -58.26 -5.40
N GLY A 298 18.52 -59.36 -5.87
CA GLY A 298 18.44 -60.63 -5.14
C GLY A 298 19.44 -61.66 -5.68
N LYS A 299 19.54 -62.79 -4.99
CA LYS A 299 20.39 -63.92 -5.37
C LYS A 299 20.05 -64.40 -6.79
N ILE A 300 21.07 -64.63 -7.60
CA ILE A 300 20.92 -65.19 -8.95
C ILE A 300 21.51 -66.60 -8.92
N GLN A 301 20.67 -67.61 -9.15
CA GLN A 301 21.11 -69.01 -9.22
C GLN A 301 21.32 -69.39 -10.69
N LEU A 302 22.55 -69.78 -11.00
CA LEU A 302 22.93 -70.36 -12.28
C LEU A 302 23.02 -71.87 -12.07
N TYR A 303 22.36 -72.63 -12.96
CA TYR A 303 22.39 -74.09 -12.96
C TYR A 303 23.07 -74.55 -14.23
N HIS A 304 23.82 -75.65 -14.12
CA HIS A 304 24.36 -76.37 -15.28
C HIS A 304 23.26 -77.19 -15.99
#